data_AF-A0A4W2H6E4-F1
#
_entry.id   AF-A0A4W2H6E4-F1
#
_cell.length_a   1.000
_cell.length_b   1.000
_cell.length_c   1.000
_cell.angle_alpha   90.00
_cell.angle_beta   90.00
_cell.angle_gamma   90.00
#
_symmetry.space_group_name_H-M   'P 1'
#
loop_
_entity.id
_entity.type
_entity.pdbx_description
1 polymer ?
#
loop_
_entity_poly.entity_id
_entity_poly.type
_entity_poly.pdbx_seq_one_letter_code
_entity_poly.pdbx_strand_id
1 'polypeptide(L)'
;MSAMKTEFLCVLLLCGAVFTSPSQETYRRLRRGARSYKVTCRDGKTQMTYRQHDSWLRPLLRGNQVEHCWCDGGRAQCHSVPVRSCSEPWCFNGGTCRQALYSSDFVCQCPEGFMGKLCEIDSKPWCYVFKAGKYVSEFCSTPACAKEDGDCYTGNGLAYRGTRSHTKSGASCLPWNSVFLTSKIYTAWKSNAPALGLGKHNHCRNPDGDAQPWCHVWKDRQLTWEYCDVPQCVTCGLRQYKRPQFRIKGGLFADITSHPWQAAIFVKNRRSPGERFLCGGILISSCWVLSAAHCFQERYPPHHLKVFLGRTYRLVPGEEEQMFEVEKYIIHKEFDDDTYDNDIALLHLKSDSLTCARESASVRTICLPDASLQLPDWTECELSGYGKHESSSPFFSERLKEAHVRLYPSSRCTSQHLFNRTVTNNMLCAGDTRSGGDHTNLHDACQGDSGGPLVCMKDNHMTLVGIISWGLGCGRKDVPGVYTKVTNYLDWIRDNTRP
;
A
#
# COMPACT_ATOMS: atom_id res chain seq x y z
N MET A 1 -26.92 38.24 -49.99
CA MET A 1 -28.39 37.99 -49.96
C MET A 1 -28.84 37.98 -48.51
N SER A 2 -30.08 38.39 -48.25
CA SER A 2 -30.67 38.91 -47.01
C SER A 2 -30.18 38.37 -45.65
N ALA A 3 -29.98 39.31 -44.73
CA ALA A 3 -30.06 39.13 -43.28
C ALA A 3 -30.98 40.22 -42.67
N MET A 4 -31.60 39.90 -41.54
CA MET A 4 -32.24 40.79 -40.54
C MET A 4 -33.42 41.70 -40.94
N LYS A 5 -34.50 41.58 -40.15
CA LYS A 5 -35.62 42.51 -39.92
C LYS A 5 -36.26 42.14 -38.56
N THR A 6 -36.87 42.99 -37.74
CA THR A 6 -36.70 44.44 -37.42
C THR A 6 -37.40 44.66 -36.05
N GLU A 7 -37.04 45.69 -35.30
CA GLU A 7 -37.82 46.24 -34.17
C GLU A 7 -38.92 47.21 -34.70
N PHE A 8 -39.66 48.06 -33.97
CA PHE A 8 -39.72 48.51 -32.56
C PHE A 8 -41.11 49.15 -32.34
N LEU A 9 -41.74 49.13 -31.15
CA LEU A 9 -42.80 50.13 -30.83
C LEU A 9 -43.06 50.38 -29.32
N CYS A 10 -42.91 51.67 -28.95
CA CYS A 10 -43.31 52.50 -27.79
C CYS A 10 -43.86 51.87 -26.48
N VAL A 11 -43.38 52.19 -25.25
CA VAL A 11 -43.11 53.47 -24.54
C VAL A 11 -44.34 54.10 -23.84
N LEU A 12 -44.24 54.29 -22.51
CA LEU A 12 -44.69 55.46 -21.74
C LEU A 12 -44.00 55.52 -20.36
N LEU A 13 -43.93 56.71 -19.74
CA LEU A 13 -43.04 57.09 -18.62
C LEU A 13 -43.81 57.81 -17.48
N LEU A 14 -43.06 58.27 -16.44
CA LEU A 14 -43.41 59.15 -15.29
C LEU A 14 -43.85 58.40 -13.99
N CYS A 15 -43.50 58.81 -12.76
CA CYS A 15 -42.53 59.80 -12.25
C CYS A 15 -42.26 59.56 -10.74
N GLY A 16 -41.21 60.17 -10.16
CA GLY A 16 -41.14 60.42 -8.70
C GLY A 16 -39.82 60.02 -8.00
N ALA A 17 -39.11 61.00 -7.44
CA ALA A 17 -37.92 60.82 -6.61
C ALA A 17 -38.05 61.61 -5.29
N VAL A 18 -37.25 61.28 -4.26
CA VAL A 18 -36.50 62.20 -3.35
C VAL A 18 -35.94 61.44 -2.12
N PHE A 19 -34.84 61.96 -1.57
CA PHE A 19 -33.95 61.37 -0.55
C PHE A 19 -34.33 61.76 0.91
N THR A 20 -33.91 60.98 1.92
CA THR A 20 -32.89 61.35 2.98
C THR A 20 -32.92 60.42 4.22
N SER A 21 -31.86 60.45 5.03
CA SER A 21 -31.52 59.56 6.18
C SER A 21 -31.65 60.30 7.53
N PRO A 22 -31.79 59.65 8.73
CA PRO A 22 -30.58 59.38 9.56
C PRO A 22 -30.62 58.24 10.62
N SER A 23 -29.43 57.70 10.98
CA SER A 23 -29.06 57.02 12.26
C SER A 23 -29.75 55.67 12.62
N GLN A 24 -29.25 54.79 13.50
CA GLN A 24 -28.21 54.89 14.57
C GLN A 24 -27.56 53.49 14.86
N GLU A 25 -26.36 53.45 15.44
CA GLU A 25 -25.64 52.18 15.74
C GLU A 25 -26.30 51.33 16.85
N THR A 26 -26.17 50.00 16.77
CA THR A 26 -26.21 49.13 17.97
C THR A 26 -25.07 48.11 17.99
N TYR A 27 -24.25 48.20 19.04
CA TYR A 27 -23.10 47.33 19.29
C TYR A 27 -23.54 45.88 19.58
N ARG A 28 -23.27 44.94 18.66
CA ARG A 28 -23.20 43.51 19.01
C ARG A 28 -21.75 43.08 19.23
N ARG A 29 -21.38 42.96 20.51
CA ARG A 29 -20.12 42.34 20.95
C ARG A 29 -19.96 40.95 20.30
N LEU A 30 -19.00 40.80 19.39
CA LEU A 30 -18.57 39.46 18.97
C LEU A 30 -17.98 38.75 20.19
N ARG A 31 -18.64 37.68 20.66
CA ARG A 31 -18.07 36.82 21.70
C ARG A 31 -16.80 36.16 21.14
N ARG A 32 -15.70 36.23 21.89
CA ARG A 32 -14.45 35.54 21.59
C ARG A 32 -14.70 34.03 21.47
N GLY A 33 -13.93 33.39 20.59
CA GLY A 33 -14.25 32.06 20.06
C GLY A 33 -14.51 30.98 21.11
N ALA A 34 -15.58 30.21 20.87
CA ALA A 34 -15.70 28.88 21.44
C ALA A 34 -14.63 27.98 20.81
N ARG A 35 -13.79 27.36 21.65
CA ARG A 35 -12.97 26.22 21.20
C ARG A 35 -13.94 25.13 20.74
N SER A 36 -13.94 24.81 19.45
CA SER A 36 -14.59 23.59 18.95
C SER A 36 -13.74 22.40 19.37
N TYR A 37 -13.91 21.96 20.62
CA TYR A 37 -13.56 20.60 20.98
C TYR A 37 -14.46 19.69 20.16
N LYS A 38 -13.89 18.74 19.42
CA LYS A 38 -14.67 17.66 18.80
C LYS A 38 -15.26 16.81 19.93
N VAL A 39 -16.48 17.13 20.32
CA VAL A 39 -17.24 16.38 21.31
C VAL A 39 -17.52 15.00 20.71
N THR A 40 -17.01 13.97 21.38
CA THR A 40 -17.20 12.57 21.02
C THR A 40 -17.69 11.79 22.22
N CYS A 41 -18.51 10.77 21.99
CA CYS A 41 -19.01 9.87 23.01
C CYS A 41 -18.36 8.51 22.83
N ARG A 42 -17.76 7.97 23.89
CA ARG A 42 -17.25 6.59 23.90
C ARG A 42 -18.28 5.71 24.59
N ASP A 43 -18.76 4.67 23.91
CA ASP A 43 -19.68 3.71 24.53
C ASP A 43 -18.93 2.84 25.54
N GLY A 44 -19.46 2.75 26.76
CA GLY A 44 -18.80 2.05 27.86
C GLY A 44 -18.72 0.52 27.70
N LYS A 45 -19.54 -0.09 26.85
CA LYS A 45 -19.57 -1.55 26.63
C LYS A 45 -18.82 -1.94 25.36
N THR A 46 -19.10 -1.28 24.22
CA THR A 46 -18.46 -1.61 22.93
C THR A 46 -17.11 -0.93 22.74
N GLN A 47 -16.77 0.06 23.59
CA GLN A 47 -15.56 0.90 23.49
C GLN A 47 -15.46 1.72 22.20
N MET A 48 -16.49 1.68 21.34
CA MET A 48 -16.58 2.47 20.11
C MET A 48 -16.75 3.96 20.40
N THR A 49 -16.24 4.80 19.50
CA THR A 49 -16.30 6.26 19.64
C THR A 49 -17.18 6.86 18.55
N TYR A 50 -18.19 7.60 18.96
CA TYR A 50 -19.22 8.22 18.14
C TYR A 50 -19.05 9.75 18.16
N ARG A 51 -19.40 10.41 17.06
CA ARG A 51 -19.41 11.88 16.94
C ARG A 51 -20.70 12.43 17.54
N GLN A 52 -20.68 13.70 17.96
CA GLN A 52 -21.88 14.43 18.35
C GLN A 52 -22.99 14.27 17.29
N HIS A 53 -24.19 13.87 17.72
CA HIS A 53 -25.37 13.49 16.93
C HIS A 53 -25.37 12.13 16.21
N ASP A 54 -24.29 11.34 16.25
CA ASP A 54 -24.35 9.94 15.78
C ASP A 54 -25.29 9.10 16.68
N SER A 55 -26.03 8.15 16.09
CA SER A 55 -26.83 7.14 16.81
C SER A 55 -26.41 5.71 16.49
N TRP A 56 -26.68 4.77 17.42
CA TRP A 56 -26.35 3.35 17.28
C TRP A 56 -27.26 2.46 18.15
N LEU A 57 -27.40 1.20 17.76
CA LEU A 57 -28.01 0.17 18.62
C LEU A 57 -26.95 -0.51 19.49
N ARG A 58 -27.28 -0.75 20.76
CA ARG A 58 -26.45 -1.44 21.74
C ARG A 58 -27.16 -2.70 22.24
N PRO A 59 -26.53 -3.89 22.19
CA PRO A 59 -27.14 -5.11 22.69
C PRO A 59 -27.03 -5.16 24.23
N LEU A 60 -28.12 -5.49 24.91
CA LEU A 60 -28.10 -5.75 26.35
C LEU A 60 -27.69 -7.20 26.59
N LEU A 61 -26.58 -7.40 27.32
CA LEU A 61 -25.96 -8.72 27.56
C LEU A 61 -26.86 -9.75 28.26
N ARG A 62 -28.03 -9.35 28.78
CA ARG A 62 -29.06 -10.23 29.37
C ARG A 62 -30.46 -9.69 29.07
N GLY A 63 -31.05 -10.09 27.95
CA GLY A 63 -32.46 -9.83 27.61
C GLY A 63 -32.75 -9.74 26.11
N ASN A 64 -34.00 -9.96 25.70
CA ASN A 64 -34.48 -9.76 24.32
C ASN A 64 -34.69 -8.26 23.98
N GLN A 65 -33.83 -7.38 24.49
CA GLN A 65 -33.96 -5.92 24.33
C GLN A 65 -32.63 -5.32 23.86
N VAL A 66 -32.72 -4.25 23.08
CA VAL A 66 -31.56 -3.43 22.69
C VAL A 66 -31.84 -1.98 23.08
N GLU A 67 -30.78 -1.22 23.28
CA GLU A 67 -30.88 0.21 23.52
C GLU A 67 -30.58 0.95 22.22
N HIS A 68 -31.42 1.91 21.84
CA HIS A 68 -31.05 2.92 20.85
C HIS A 68 -30.37 4.08 21.56
N CYS A 69 -29.09 4.25 21.26
CA CYS A 69 -28.20 5.25 21.83
C CYS A 69 -27.92 6.37 20.82
N TRP A 70 -27.64 7.57 21.32
CA TRP A 70 -27.11 8.69 20.53
C TRP A 70 -26.11 9.51 21.34
N CYS A 71 -25.20 10.18 20.64
CA CYS A 71 -24.17 11.00 21.26
C CYS A 71 -24.65 12.45 21.44
N ASP A 72 -24.77 12.89 22.69
CA ASP A 72 -25.09 14.28 23.01
C ASP A 72 -24.26 14.82 24.19
N GLY A 73 -23.65 15.99 24.02
CA GLY A 73 -22.84 16.66 25.03
C GLY A 73 -21.61 15.86 25.49
N GLY A 74 -21.16 14.89 24.69
CA GLY A 74 -20.04 13.99 25.04
C GLY A 74 -20.46 12.80 25.91
N ARG A 75 -21.77 12.56 26.09
CA ARG A 75 -22.32 11.39 26.76
C ARG A 75 -23.22 10.61 25.80
N ALA A 76 -23.17 9.29 25.89
CA ALA A 76 -24.14 8.43 25.23
C ALA A 76 -25.46 8.48 26.01
N GLN A 77 -26.50 9.03 25.39
CA GLN A 77 -27.88 8.93 25.87
C GLN A 77 -28.50 7.70 25.23
N CYS A 78 -29.19 6.85 26.00
CA CYS A 78 -29.69 5.56 25.53
C CYS A 78 -31.09 5.29 26.08
N HIS A 79 -31.94 4.65 25.26
CA HIS A 79 -33.26 4.18 25.68
C HIS A 79 -33.57 2.81 25.08
N SER A 80 -34.33 1.97 25.78
CA SER A 80 -34.73 0.64 25.28
C SER A 80 -35.72 0.76 24.13
N VAL A 81 -35.50 0.00 23.05
CA VAL A 81 -36.41 -0.08 21.91
C VAL A 81 -36.88 -1.53 21.68
N PRO A 82 -38.13 -1.75 21.24
CA PRO A 82 -38.62 -3.09 20.92
C PRO A 82 -37.93 -3.64 19.67
N VAL A 83 -37.63 -4.94 19.69
CA VAL A 83 -36.93 -5.64 18.61
C VAL A 83 -37.65 -6.91 18.15
N ARG A 84 -37.41 -7.26 16.89
CA ARG A 84 -37.76 -8.56 16.30
C ARG A 84 -36.50 -9.31 15.88
N SER A 85 -36.63 -10.60 15.61
CA SER A 85 -35.61 -11.34 14.85
C SER A 85 -35.48 -10.74 13.45
N CYS A 86 -34.26 -10.65 12.93
CA CYS A 86 -34.04 -10.20 11.56
C CYS A 86 -34.65 -11.20 10.56
N SER A 87 -35.17 -10.71 9.43
CA SER A 87 -35.67 -11.55 8.33
C SER A 87 -34.56 -12.30 7.59
N GLU A 88 -33.33 -11.79 7.65
CA GLU A 88 -32.14 -12.35 7.01
C GLU A 88 -31.03 -12.63 8.05
N PRO A 89 -30.19 -13.66 7.84
CA PRO A 89 -29.17 -14.10 8.79
C PRO A 89 -27.89 -13.25 8.68
N TRP A 90 -27.97 -11.96 9.04
CA TRP A 90 -26.84 -11.01 8.96
C TRP A 90 -25.67 -11.29 9.91
N CYS A 91 -25.83 -12.19 10.89
CA CYS A 91 -24.83 -12.47 11.91
C CYS A 91 -24.14 -13.81 11.67
N PHE A 92 -22.82 -13.80 11.59
CA PHE A 92 -21.98 -14.97 11.37
C PHE A 92 -21.74 -15.77 12.65
N ASN A 93 -21.14 -16.96 12.50
CA ASN A 93 -20.61 -17.78 13.60
C ASN A 93 -21.60 -18.08 14.73
N GLY A 94 -22.89 -18.22 14.42
CA GLY A 94 -23.95 -18.46 15.42
C GLY A 94 -24.45 -17.21 16.16
N GLY A 95 -24.08 -16.01 15.71
CA GLY A 95 -24.59 -14.75 16.24
C GLY A 95 -26.11 -14.61 16.11
N THR A 96 -26.76 -14.04 17.12
CA THR A 96 -28.21 -13.79 17.12
C THR A 96 -28.50 -12.37 16.62
N CYS A 97 -29.27 -12.26 15.52
CA CYS A 97 -29.64 -10.97 14.92
C CYS A 97 -30.91 -10.37 15.55
N ARG A 98 -30.86 -9.10 15.94
CA ARG A 98 -32.00 -8.32 16.45
C ARG A 98 -32.16 -7.02 15.67
N GLN A 99 -33.33 -6.82 15.06
CA GLN A 99 -33.69 -5.60 14.32
C GLN A 99 -34.68 -4.76 15.14
N ALA A 100 -34.51 -3.44 15.14
CA ALA A 100 -35.48 -2.52 15.73
C ALA A 100 -36.84 -2.61 15.00
N LEU A 101 -37.95 -2.48 15.73
CA LEU A 101 -39.28 -2.66 15.13
C LEU A 101 -39.65 -1.53 14.13
N TYR A 102 -39.11 -0.32 14.35
CA TYR A 102 -39.45 0.90 13.60
C TYR A 102 -38.27 1.47 12.79
N SER A 103 -37.17 0.72 12.65
CA SER A 103 -36.02 1.08 11.81
C SER A 103 -35.50 -0.14 11.07
N SER A 104 -34.75 0.07 9.99
CA SER A 104 -33.96 -1.00 9.35
C SER A 104 -32.74 -1.41 10.19
N ASP A 105 -32.35 -0.60 11.18
CA ASP A 105 -31.20 -0.85 12.06
C ASP A 105 -31.29 -2.18 12.82
N PHE A 106 -30.15 -2.88 12.85
CA PHE A 106 -30.01 -4.15 13.54
C PHE A 106 -28.68 -4.23 14.30
N VAL A 107 -28.61 -5.21 15.21
CA VAL A 107 -27.40 -5.54 15.97
C VAL A 107 -27.25 -7.06 16.09
N CYS A 108 -26.00 -7.52 16.04
CA CYS A 108 -25.65 -8.91 16.28
C CYS A 108 -25.20 -9.11 17.73
N GLN A 109 -25.74 -10.15 18.37
CA GLN A 109 -25.26 -10.64 19.66
C GLN A 109 -24.36 -11.86 19.40
N CYS A 110 -23.06 -11.69 19.60
CA CYS A 110 -22.07 -12.72 19.28
C CYS A 110 -21.91 -13.76 20.40
N PRO A 111 -21.71 -15.05 20.07
CA PRO A 111 -21.33 -16.06 21.03
C PRO A 111 -19.89 -15.86 21.53
N GLU A 112 -19.53 -16.51 22.64
CA GLU A 112 -18.18 -16.42 23.19
C GLU A 112 -17.14 -16.87 22.16
N GLY A 113 -16.03 -16.14 22.07
CA GLY A 113 -14.99 -16.35 21.07
C GLY A 113 -15.13 -15.48 19.83
N PHE A 114 -16.31 -14.91 19.54
CA PHE A 114 -16.53 -14.08 18.35
C PHE A 114 -16.87 -12.62 18.69
N MET A 115 -16.40 -11.70 17.85
CA MET A 115 -16.64 -10.25 17.95
C MET A 115 -16.77 -9.61 16.56
N GLY A 116 -16.91 -8.28 16.51
CA GLY A 116 -17.20 -7.53 15.29
C GLY A 116 -18.66 -7.09 15.20
N LYS A 117 -19.04 -6.37 14.14
CA LYS A 117 -20.42 -5.83 14.00
C LYS A 117 -21.44 -6.92 13.65
N LEU A 118 -20.96 -7.95 12.96
CA LEU A 118 -21.70 -9.10 12.43
C LEU A 118 -21.19 -10.44 13.01
N CYS A 119 -20.38 -10.41 14.07
CA CYS A 119 -19.69 -11.58 14.63
C CYS A 119 -18.68 -12.24 13.67
N GLU A 120 -18.12 -11.43 12.78
CA GLU A 120 -17.20 -11.78 11.70
C GLU A 120 -15.75 -12.01 12.13
N ILE A 121 -15.38 -11.61 13.35
CA ILE A 121 -14.01 -11.67 13.87
C ILE A 121 -13.91 -12.78 14.92
N ASP A 122 -13.05 -13.78 14.67
CA ASP A 122 -12.61 -14.71 15.70
C ASP A 122 -11.63 -13.98 16.64
N SER A 123 -11.97 -13.91 17.93
CA SER A 123 -11.17 -13.25 18.98
C SER A 123 -10.16 -14.20 19.65
N LYS A 124 -10.24 -15.50 19.37
CA LYS A 124 -9.31 -16.54 19.85
C LYS A 124 -8.98 -17.53 18.71
N PRO A 125 -8.42 -17.05 17.57
CA PRO A 125 -8.07 -17.93 16.47
C PRO A 125 -7.06 -18.98 16.91
N TRP A 126 -7.20 -20.20 16.40
CA TRP A 126 -6.37 -21.35 16.75
C TRP A 126 -5.91 -22.09 15.49
N CYS A 127 -4.81 -22.82 15.60
CA CYS A 127 -4.24 -23.60 14.50
C CYS A 127 -3.68 -24.93 14.99
N TYR A 128 -3.50 -25.89 14.07
CA TYR A 128 -2.77 -27.12 14.36
C TYR A 128 -1.27 -26.89 14.12
N VAL A 129 -0.46 -27.05 15.17
CA VAL A 129 1.00 -27.02 15.10
C VAL A 129 1.55 -28.44 15.23
N PHE A 130 2.62 -28.74 14.50
CA PHE A 130 3.29 -30.04 14.55
C PHE A 130 4.40 -30.00 15.59
N LYS A 131 4.22 -30.73 16.71
CA LYS A 131 5.20 -30.81 17.81
C LYS A 131 5.40 -32.27 18.20
N ALA A 132 6.66 -32.68 18.41
CA ALA A 132 7.05 -34.03 18.83
C ALA A 132 6.37 -35.17 18.03
N GLY A 133 6.25 -35.02 16.70
CA GLY A 133 5.69 -36.05 15.82
C GLY A 133 4.15 -36.06 15.71
N LYS A 134 3.44 -35.12 16.36
CA LYS A 134 1.97 -35.07 16.34
C LYS A 134 1.44 -33.65 16.09
N TYR A 135 0.29 -33.53 15.45
CA TYR A 135 -0.47 -32.29 15.37
C TYR A 135 -1.23 -32.03 16.67
N VAL A 136 -1.07 -30.84 17.24
CA VAL A 136 -1.78 -30.36 18.43
C VAL A 136 -2.38 -28.98 18.15
N SER A 137 -3.56 -28.69 18.71
CA SER A 137 -4.23 -27.40 18.53
C SER A 137 -3.71 -26.36 19.54
N GLU A 138 -3.26 -25.21 19.06
CA GLU A 138 -2.79 -24.09 19.89
C GLU A 138 -3.44 -22.77 19.45
N PHE A 139 -3.62 -21.83 20.38
CA PHE A 139 -4.13 -20.49 20.08
C PHE A 139 -3.05 -19.63 19.43
N CYS A 140 -3.41 -18.92 18.36
CA CYS A 140 -2.53 -17.99 17.67
C CYS A 140 -2.29 -16.75 18.52
N SER A 141 -1.03 -16.35 18.68
CA SER A 141 -0.69 -15.04 19.25
C SER A 141 -0.88 -13.96 18.19
N THR A 142 -2.09 -13.42 18.07
CA THR A 142 -2.36 -12.27 17.20
C THR A 142 -1.89 -10.97 17.88
N PRO A 143 -1.02 -10.16 17.26
CA PRO A 143 -0.68 -8.85 17.81
C PRO A 143 -1.93 -7.97 17.81
N ALA A 144 -2.11 -7.17 18.87
CA ALA A 144 -3.12 -6.13 18.85
C ALA A 144 -2.82 -5.16 17.70
N CYS A 145 -3.85 -4.76 16.95
CA CYS A 145 -3.67 -3.81 15.84
C CYS A 145 -2.90 -2.59 16.33
N ALA A 146 -1.71 -2.36 15.76
CA ALA A 146 -0.93 -1.17 16.06
C ALA A 146 -1.81 0.05 15.78
N LYS A 147 -1.91 0.96 16.75
CA LYS A 147 -2.38 2.31 16.43
C LYS A 147 -1.36 2.88 15.44
N GLU A 148 -1.84 3.44 14.34
CA GLU A 148 -1.02 4.27 13.45
C GLU A 148 -0.60 5.53 14.22
N ASP A 149 0.48 5.42 14.97
CA ASP A 149 1.22 6.52 15.59
C ASP A 149 2.65 6.52 15.01
N GLY A 150 2.72 6.28 13.69
CA GLY A 150 3.95 6.42 12.92
C GLY A 150 4.27 7.90 12.80
N ASP A 151 5.23 8.38 13.61
CA ASP A 151 5.74 9.75 13.51
C ASP A 151 6.65 9.89 12.27
N CYS A 152 6.01 9.87 11.10
CA CYS A 152 6.56 9.88 9.75
C CYS A 152 5.82 10.90 8.87
N TYR A 153 6.39 11.26 7.70
CA TYR A 153 5.76 12.18 6.75
C TYR A 153 5.43 11.53 5.40
N THR A 154 4.35 11.98 4.73
CA THR A 154 3.97 11.55 3.37
C THR A 154 4.27 12.63 2.33
N GLY A 155 4.58 12.22 1.10
CA GLY A 155 5.01 13.14 0.04
C GLY A 155 6.26 13.90 0.47
N ASN A 156 6.23 15.22 0.40
CA ASN A 156 7.27 16.11 0.95
C ASN A 156 7.03 16.54 2.42
N GLY A 157 5.92 16.11 3.04
CA GLY A 157 5.61 16.43 4.44
C GLY A 157 4.94 17.79 4.68
N LEU A 158 4.39 18.46 3.67
CA LEU A 158 3.50 19.64 3.85
C LEU A 158 2.42 19.42 4.93
N ALA A 159 1.81 18.23 4.93
CA ALA A 159 0.76 17.82 5.88
C ALA A 159 1.30 17.22 7.20
N TYR A 160 2.62 17.09 7.38
CA TYR A 160 3.21 16.48 8.56
C TYR A 160 2.92 17.30 9.82
N ARG A 161 2.37 16.64 10.86
CA ARG A 161 1.99 17.27 12.14
C ARG A 161 2.50 16.53 13.38
N GLY A 162 3.43 15.58 13.21
CA GLY A 162 4.05 14.82 14.30
C GLY A 162 4.93 15.64 15.24
N THR A 163 5.68 14.97 16.12
CA THR A 163 6.33 15.59 17.29
C THR A 163 7.86 15.60 17.24
N ARG A 164 8.48 14.96 16.24
CA ARG A 164 9.94 15.01 16.02
C ARG A 164 10.50 16.43 15.99
N SER A 165 11.64 16.63 16.63
CA SER A 165 12.25 17.93 16.92
C SER A 165 13.78 17.94 16.85
N HIS A 166 14.35 17.02 16.06
CA HIS A 166 15.80 16.91 15.81
C HIS A 166 16.10 16.85 14.31
N THR A 167 17.26 17.37 13.92
CA THR A 167 17.75 17.39 12.53
C THR A 167 18.53 16.13 12.18
N LYS A 168 18.80 15.91 10.88
CA LYS A 168 19.66 14.79 10.43
C LYS A 168 21.11 14.87 10.96
N SER A 169 21.54 16.02 11.48
CA SER A 169 22.83 16.17 12.19
C SER A 169 22.73 15.90 13.70
N GLY A 170 21.53 15.63 14.21
CA GLY A 170 21.22 15.49 15.64
C GLY A 170 20.87 16.80 16.35
N ALA A 171 21.03 17.96 15.69
CA ALA A 171 20.76 19.26 16.31
C ALA A 171 19.30 19.42 16.74
N SER A 172 19.05 20.01 17.90
CA SER A 172 17.70 20.22 18.42
C SER A 172 17.05 21.45 17.78
N CYS A 173 15.82 21.29 17.31
CA CYS A 173 15.05 22.33 16.66
C CYS A 173 14.70 23.48 17.63
N LEU A 174 14.69 24.71 17.08
CA LEU A 174 14.19 25.89 17.78
C LEU A 174 12.65 25.93 17.78
N PRO A 175 12.00 26.40 18.88
CA PRO A 175 10.57 26.66 18.89
C PRO A 175 10.18 27.69 17.81
N TRP A 176 9.11 27.43 17.06
CA TRP A 176 8.68 28.34 15.98
C TRP A 176 8.25 29.73 16.49
N ASN A 177 7.94 29.86 17.79
CA ASN A 177 7.68 31.11 18.49
C ASN A 177 8.91 31.73 19.15
N SER A 178 10.12 31.28 18.82
CA SER A 178 11.37 31.87 19.30
C SER A 178 11.49 33.33 18.84
N VAL A 179 11.98 34.21 19.72
CA VAL A 179 12.16 35.64 19.42
C VAL A 179 13.17 35.87 18.28
N PHE A 180 14.17 35.00 18.17
CA PHE A 180 15.19 35.03 17.11
C PHE A 180 14.61 34.74 15.72
N LEU A 181 13.41 34.16 15.65
CA LEU A 181 12.73 33.88 14.38
C LEU A 181 11.83 35.03 13.91
N THR A 182 11.57 36.06 14.70
CA THR A 182 10.60 37.14 14.37
C THR A 182 10.76 37.76 12.98
N SER A 183 11.99 37.88 12.48
CA SER A 183 12.31 38.40 11.14
C SER A 183 12.19 37.39 9.99
N LYS A 184 12.05 36.10 10.28
CA LYS A 184 11.93 35.03 9.26
C LYS A 184 10.51 34.96 8.68
N ILE A 185 10.38 34.29 7.53
CA ILE A 185 9.12 34.14 6.79
C ILE A 185 8.21 33.13 7.50
N TYR A 186 8.71 31.92 7.78
CA TYR A 186 7.95 30.81 8.36
C TYR A 186 8.16 30.72 9.88
N THR A 187 7.21 31.25 10.64
CA THR A 187 7.33 31.41 12.10
C THR A 187 5.95 31.37 12.76
N ALA A 188 5.90 31.14 14.08
CA ALA A 188 4.66 31.23 14.84
C ALA A 188 4.17 32.67 15.09
N TRP A 189 4.91 33.69 14.60
CA TRP A 189 4.55 35.11 14.72
C TRP A 189 3.70 35.62 13.55
N LYS A 190 3.53 34.82 12.48
CA LYS A 190 2.67 35.16 11.34
C LYS A 190 1.23 34.70 11.58
N SER A 191 0.25 35.40 11.00
CA SER A 191 -1.17 35.07 11.13
C SER A 191 -1.57 33.72 10.52
N ASN A 192 -0.85 33.26 9.48
CA ASN A 192 -1.05 31.96 8.83
C ASN A 192 -0.36 30.78 9.54
N ALA A 193 0.43 31.04 10.59
CA ALA A 193 1.18 30.02 11.32
C ALA A 193 0.37 28.77 11.75
N PRO A 194 -0.87 28.90 12.26
CA PRO A 194 -1.64 27.73 12.69
C PRO A 194 -1.98 26.77 11.54
N ALA A 195 -2.25 27.29 10.32
CA ALA A 195 -2.53 26.45 9.15
C ALA A 195 -1.29 25.65 8.73
N LEU A 196 -0.12 26.29 8.80
CA LEU A 196 1.20 25.69 8.54
C LEU A 196 1.67 24.76 9.68
N GLY A 197 0.92 24.66 10.78
CA GLY A 197 1.28 23.84 11.94
C GLY A 197 2.47 24.38 12.74
N LEU A 198 2.74 25.68 12.66
CA LEU A 198 3.79 26.39 13.39
C LEU A 198 3.21 26.98 14.68
N GLY A 199 3.89 26.82 15.82
CA GLY A 199 3.32 27.19 17.12
C GLY A 199 4.34 27.29 18.25
N LYS A 200 3.87 27.13 19.50
CA LYS A 200 4.70 27.17 20.72
C LYS A 200 5.48 25.86 20.97
N HIS A 201 5.95 25.22 19.91
CA HIS A 201 6.70 23.97 19.92
C HIS A 201 7.85 24.05 18.91
N ASN A 202 8.81 23.13 19.01
CA ASN A 202 9.92 23.00 18.08
C ASN A 202 9.77 21.82 17.09
N HIS A 203 8.60 21.18 17.02
CA HIS A 203 8.37 20.08 16.10
C HIS A 203 8.59 20.48 14.63
N CYS A 204 9.24 19.62 13.86
CA CYS A 204 9.57 19.79 12.45
C CYS A 204 8.35 20.01 11.57
N ARG A 205 8.45 20.87 10.56
CA ARG A 205 7.35 21.17 9.61
C ARG A 205 7.94 21.42 8.22
N ASN A 206 7.10 21.32 7.19
CA ASN A 206 7.41 21.78 5.85
C ASN A 206 6.39 22.89 5.47
N PRO A 207 6.64 24.16 5.85
CA PRO A 207 5.68 25.25 5.65
C PRO A 207 5.78 25.92 4.27
N ASP A 208 6.84 25.66 3.52
CA ASP A 208 7.18 26.21 2.20
C ASP A 208 6.98 25.22 1.04
N GLY A 209 6.91 23.92 1.33
CA GLY A 209 6.78 22.88 0.30
C GLY A 209 8.11 22.39 -0.26
N ASP A 210 9.21 22.58 0.47
CA ASP A 210 10.54 22.04 0.17
C ASP A 210 10.55 20.49 0.15
N ALA A 211 11.68 19.83 -0.06
CA ALA A 211 11.75 18.38 -0.28
C ALA A 211 11.26 17.50 0.90
N GLN A 212 11.46 17.94 2.15
CA GLN A 212 11.10 17.19 3.38
C GLN A 212 10.95 18.15 4.59
N PRO A 213 10.36 17.71 5.71
CA PRO A 213 10.25 18.54 6.92
C PRO A 213 11.61 19.07 7.43
N TRP A 214 11.63 20.31 7.88
CA TRP A 214 12.80 21.01 8.41
C TRP A 214 12.47 21.79 9.67
N CYS A 215 13.51 22.36 10.29
CA CYS A 215 13.37 23.32 11.39
C CYS A 215 14.55 24.30 11.44
N HIS A 216 14.39 25.39 12.19
CA HIS A 216 15.48 26.30 12.49
C HIS A 216 16.38 25.76 13.60
N VAL A 217 17.69 25.96 13.46
CA VAL A 217 18.70 25.55 14.46
C VAL A 217 19.79 26.60 14.63
N TRP A 218 20.49 26.54 15.76
CA TRP A 218 21.75 27.25 15.96
C TRP A 218 22.92 26.36 15.52
N LYS A 219 23.76 26.87 14.63
CA LYS A 219 24.98 26.21 14.17
C LYS A 219 26.10 27.24 14.16
N ASP A 220 27.20 26.96 14.86
CA ASP A 220 28.37 27.86 14.96
C ASP A 220 28.00 29.32 15.34
N ARG A 221 27.06 29.45 16.28
CA ARG A 221 26.44 30.72 16.73
C ARG A 221 25.65 31.51 15.66
N GLN A 222 25.42 30.93 14.48
CA GLN A 222 24.56 31.47 13.44
C GLN A 222 23.19 30.78 13.42
N LEU A 223 22.15 31.56 13.11
CA LEU A 223 20.78 31.06 12.97
C LEU A 223 20.57 30.55 11.55
N THR A 224 20.47 29.23 11.42
CA THR A 224 20.25 28.55 10.13
C THR A 224 19.00 27.66 10.18
N TRP A 225 18.83 26.80 9.19
CA TRP A 225 17.86 25.72 9.15
C TRP A 225 18.55 24.43 8.69
N GLU A 226 18.00 23.29 9.08
CA GLU A 226 18.40 21.98 8.58
C GLU A 226 17.16 21.07 8.44
N TYR A 227 17.26 20.08 7.56
CA TYR A 227 16.24 19.05 7.44
C TYR A 227 16.16 18.16 8.67
N CYS A 228 14.94 17.74 8.99
CA CYS A 228 14.66 16.92 10.15
C CYS A 228 14.94 15.43 9.94
N ASP A 229 15.27 14.74 11.03
CA ASP A 229 15.27 13.27 11.09
C ASP A 229 13.85 12.74 11.34
N VAL A 230 12.97 13.03 10.38
CA VAL A 230 11.64 12.41 10.29
C VAL A 230 11.72 11.33 9.21
N PRO A 231 11.32 10.07 9.47
CA PRO A 231 11.20 9.08 8.42
C PRO A 231 10.07 9.47 7.47
N GLN A 232 10.25 9.21 6.17
CA GLN A 232 9.11 9.19 5.26
C GLN A 232 8.25 7.95 5.61
N CYS A 233 6.93 8.08 5.57
CA CYS A 233 6.03 6.94 5.81
C CYS A 233 6.25 5.89 4.72
N VAL A 234 6.39 4.63 5.15
CA VAL A 234 6.62 3.49 4.27
C VAL A 234 5.34 3.23 3.47
N THR A 235 5.34 3.57 2.18
CA THR A 235 4.21 3.30 1.25
C THR A 235 4.42 2.04 0.41
N CYS A 236 5.67 1.57 0.32
CA CYS A 236 6.06 0.36 -0.40
C CYS A 236 5.39 -0.88 0.18
N GLY A 237 5.23 -1.95 -0.62
CA GLY A 237 4.74 -3.25 -0.15
C GLY A 237 3.27 -3.28 0.31
N LEU A 238 2.59 -2.13 0.35
CA LEU A 238 1.16 -2.03 0.64
C LEU A 238 0.33 -2.43 -0.59
N ARG A 239 -0.76 -3.16 -0.38
CA ARG A 239 -1.66 -3.65 -1.43
C ARG A 239 -3.12 -3.66 -0.99
N GLN A 240 -4.05 -3.70 -1.94
CA GLN A 240 -5.46 -3.95 -1.68
C GLN A 240 -5.78 -5.42 -2.00
N TYR A 241 -5.39 -6.33 -1.09
CA TYR A 241 -5.56 -7.76 -1.31
C TYR A 241 -7.04 -8.16 -1.35
N LYS A 242 -7.50 -8.63 -2.51
CA LYS A 242 -8.83 -9.22 -2.70
C LYS A 242 -8.67 -10.74 -2.75
N ARG A 243 -9.14 -11.46 -1.73
CA ARG A 243 -9.05 -12.94 -1.67
C ARG A 243 -9.56 -13.56 -2.98
N PRO A 244 -8.75 -14.37 -3.69
CA PRO A 244 -9.20 -15.11 -4.86
C PRO A 244 -10.36 -16.03 -4.49
N GLN A 245 -11.45 -15.98 -5.27
CA GLN A 245 -12.66 -16.75 -4.96
C GLN A 245 -12.53 -18.26 -5.26
N PHE A 246 -11.59 -18.66 -6.13
CA PHE A 246 -11.42 -20.05 -6.56
C PHE A 246 -9.94 -20.41 -6.80
N ARG A 247 -9.56 -21.66 -6.47
CA ARG A 247 -8.24 -22.22 -6.77
C ARG A 247 -8.25 -22.92 -8.13
N ILE A 248 -7.35 -22.50 -9.02
CA ILE A 248 -7.21 -23.05 -10.38
C ILE A 248 -5.87 -23.80 -10.47
N LYS A 249 -5.76 -24.73 -11.43
CA LYS A 249 -4.51 -25.42 -11.78
C LYS A 249 -3.45 -24.38 -12.16
N GLY A 250 -2.23 -24.52 -11.62
CA GLY A 250 -1.09 -23.64 -11.94
C GLY A 250 -1.33 -22.15 -11.66
N GLY A 251 -1.75 -21.83 -10.43
CA GLY A 251 -1.88 -20.45 -9.92
C GLY A 251 -3.32 -20.01 -9.63
N LEU A 252 -3.47 -18.96 -8.83
CA LEU A 252 -4.71 -18.22 -8.63
C LEU A 252 -4.74 -17.05 -9.62
N PHE A 253 -5.89 -16.73 -10.20
CA PHE A 253 -6.00 -15.46 -10.95
C PHE A 253 -6.00 -14.29 -9.96
N ALA A 254 -5.08 -13.36 -10.16
CA ALA A 254 -4.98 -12.16 -9.37
C ALA A 254 -5.68 -10.97 -10.07
N ASP A 255 -5.81 -9.88 -9.32
CA ASP A 255 -5.98 -8.55 -9.86
C ASP A 255 -4.73 -7.73 -9.53
N ILE A 256 -4.36 -6.76 -10.37
CA ILE A 256 -3.12 -5.99 -10.19
C ILE A 256 -3.08 -5.24 -8.84
N THR A 257 -4.22 -4.86 -8.27
CA THR A 257 -4.30 -4.24 -6.94
C THR A 257 -3.82 -5.14 -5.79
N SER A 258 -3.67 -6.45 -6.03
CA SER A 258 -3.06 -7.42 -5.11
C SER A 258 -1.54 -7.57 -5.26
N HIS A 259 -0.97 -7.12 -6.39
CA HIS A 259 0.49 -7.07 -6.66
C HIS A 259 0.88 -5.77 -7.40
N PRO A 260 0.63 -4.58 -6.83
CA PRO A 260 0.72 -3.30 -7.54
C PRO A 260 2.14 -2.88 -7.95
N TRP A 261 3.16 -3.64 -7.53
CA TRP A 261 4.57 -3.54 -7.96
C TRP A 261 4.89 -4.35 -9.21
N GLN A 262 3.98 -5.22 -9.68
CA GLN A 262 4.21 -6.04 -10.85
C GLN A 262 4.31 -5.17 -12.11
N ALA A 263 5.47 -5.23 -12.77
CA ALA A 263 5.67 -4.68 -14.10
C ALA A 263 5.56 -5.78 -15.17
N ALA A 264 5.11 -5.39 -16.36
CA ALA A 264 5.16 -6.21 -17.57
C ALA A 264 6.07 -5.53 -18.59
N ILE A 265 7.13 -6.23 -19.02
CA ILE A 265 8.14 -5.69 -19.94
C ILE A 265 7.87 -6.24 -21.34
N PHE A 266 7.74 -5.34 -22.31
CA PHE A 266 7.52 -5.65 -23.71
C PHE A 266 8.67 -5.13 -24.57
N VAL A 267 8.94 -5.82 -25.68
CA VAL A 267 9.94 -5.41 -26.68
C VAL A 267 9.29 -5.28 -28.06
N LYS A 268 9.56 -4.16 -28.73
CA LYS A 268 9.23 -3.96 -30.14
C LYS A 268 10.30 -4.61 -31.02
N ASN A 269 9.89 -5.58 -31.85
CA ASN A 269 10.79 -6.20 -32.82
C ASN A 269 10.81 -5.38 -34.12
N ARG A 270 11.97 -5.25 -34.77
CA ARG A 270 12.08 -4.62 -36.10
C ARG A 270 11.55 -5.53 -37.22
N ARG A 271 11.54 -6.85 -37.02
CA ARG A 271 11.21 -7.86 -38.06
C ARG A 271 9.76 -8.34 -38.08
N SER A 272 8.96 -8.01 -37.06
CA SER A 272 7.57 -8.43 -36.93
C SER A 272 6.72 -7.30 -36.36
N PRO A 273 5.55 -6.98 -36.94
CA PRO A 273 4.67 -5.93 -36.40
C PRO A 273 4.14 -6.32 -35.01
N GLY A 274 4.01 -5.34 -34.13
CA GLY A 274 3.53 -5.51 -32.76
C GLY A 274 4.61 -5.49 -31.67
N GLU A 275 4.18 -5.70 -30.43
CA GLU A 275 5.01 -5.72 -29.24
C GLU A 275 4.97 -7.12 -28.62
N ARG A 276 6.14 -7.71 -28.38
CA ARG A 276 6.28 -9.04 -27.79
C ARG A 276 6.46 -8.90 -26.29
N PHE A 277 5.69 -9.65 -25.49
CA PHE A 277 5.98 -9.79 -24.06
C PHE A 277 7.35 -10.45 -23.88
N LEU A 278 8.20 -9.84 -23.06
CA LEU A 278 9.58 -10.25 -22.83
C LEU A 278 9.70 -10.97 -21.48
N CYS A 279 9.45 -10.25 -20.40
CA CYS A 279 9.64 -10.70 -19.01
C CYS A 279 8.73 -9.91 -18.05
N GLY A 280 8.67 -10.38 -16.81
CA GLY A 280 8.21 -9.60 -15.67
C GLY A 280 9.24 -8.56 -15.22
N GLY A 281 8.79 -7.66 -14.34
CA GLY A 281 9.65 -6.76 -13.58
C GLY A 281 9.00 -6.38 -12.25
N ILE A 282 9.75 -5.69 -11.40
CA ILE A 282 9.29 -5.22 -10.08
C ILE A 282 9.58 -3.72 -9.91
N LEU A 283 8.55 -2.91 -9.66
CA LEU A 283 8.72 -1.48 -9.34
C LEU A 283 9.32 -1.31 -7.93
N ILE A 284 10.54 -0.77 -7.83
CA ILE A 284 11.24 -0.57 -6.55
C ILE A 284 11.31 0.90 -6.11
N SER A 285 11.23 1.84 -7.06
CA SER A 285 11.05 3.26 -6.81
C SER A 285 10.25 3.88 -7.97
N SER A 286 9.90 5.16 -7.88
CA SER A 286 9.09 5.83 -8.92
C SER A 286 9.68 5.68 -10.33
N CYS A 287 11.01 5.72 -10.49
CA CYS A 287 11.69 5.72 -11.79
C CYS A 287 12.51 4.45 -12.07
N TRP A 288 12.48 3.44 -11.19
CA TRP A 288 13.32 2.24 -11.31
C TRP A 288 12.53 0.94 -11.17
N VAL A 289 12.77 0.03 -12.13
CA VAL A 289 12.20 -1.33 -12.17
C VAL A 289 13.33 -2.35 -12.16
N LEU A 290 13.25 -3.33 -11.27
CA LEU A 290 14.09 -4.53 -11.30
C LEU A 290 13.54 -5.57 -12.27
N SER A 291 14.43 -6.39 -12.81
CA SER A 291 14.11 -7.60 -13.57
C SER A 291 15.32 -8.54 -13.55
N ALA A 292 15.27 -9.66 -14.27
CA ALA A 292 16.39 -10.58 -14.43
C ALA A 292 17.32 -10.11 -15.57
N ALA A 293 18.62 -10.42 -15.47
CA ALA A 293 19.61 -10.07 -16.49
C ALA A 293 19.39 -10.84 -17.80
N HIS A 294 19.04 -12.13 -17.71
CA HIS A 294 18.88 -12.99 -18.88
C HIS A 294 17.82 -12.47 -19.87
N CYS A 295 16.82 -11.73 -19.38
CA CYS A 295 15.81 -11.05 -20.20
C CYS A 295 16.39 -10.05 -21.22
N PHE A 296 17.62 -9.57 -21.03
CA PHE A 296 18.22 -8.48 -21.83
C PHE A 296 19.50 -8.90 -22.59
N GLN A 297 19.79 -10.21 -22.66
CA GLN A 297 20.97 -10.76 -23.37
C GLN A 297 21.04 -10.38 -24.85
N GLU A 298 19.90 -10.27 -25.53
CA GLU A 298 19.82 -9.80 -26.93
C GLU A 298 20.21 -8.32 -27.12
N ARG A 299 20.52 -7.59 -26.03
CA ARG A 299 20.97 -6.19 -26.01
C ARG A 299 20.07 -5.24 -26.82
N TYR A 300 18.76 -5.36 -26.61
CA TYR A 300 17.77 -4.50 -27.26
C TYR A 300 18.07 -3.01 -27.01
N PRO A 301 17.87 -2.11 -27.99
CA PRO A 301 17.91 -0.67 -27.76
C PRO A 301 16.88 -0.26 -26.70
N PRO A 302 17.19 0.64 -25.74
CA PRO A 302 16.26 1.03 -24.68
C PRO A 302 14.89 1.52 -25.20
N HIS A 303 14.88 2.31 -26.28
CA HIS A 303 13.65 2.80 -26.92
C HIS A 303 12.80 1.73 -27.64
N HIS A 304 13.24 0.47 -27.72
CA HIS A 304 12.40 -0.66 -28.12
C HIS A 304 11.69 -1.31 -26.92
N LEU A 305 12.14 -1.05 -25.69
CA LEU A 305 11.58 -1.61 -24.47
C LEU A 305 10.48 -0.70 -23.94
N LYS A 306 9.37 -1.31 -23.52
CA LYS A 306 8.27 -0.66 -22.83
C LYS A 306 7.96 -1.37 -21.53
N VAL A 307 7.70 -0.59 -20.49
CA VAL A 307 7.30 -1.06 -19.17
C VAL A 307 5.86 -0.63 -18.94
N PHE A 308 5.00 -1.60 -18.62
CA PHE A 308 3.62 -1.34 -18.20
C PHE A 308 3.45 -1.69 -16.71
N LEU A 309 2.86 -0.76 -15.97
CA LEU A 309 2.46 -0.88 -14.57
C LEU A 309 0.93 -0.79 -14.48
N GLY A 310 0.29 -1.41 -13.48
CA GLY A 310 -1.16 -1.24 -13.25
C GLY A 310 -2.07 -2.04 -14.19
N ARG A 311 -1.57 -3.10 -14.84
CA ARG A 311 -2.29 -3.87 -15.88
C ARG A 311 -2.70 -5.28 -15.41
N THR A 312 -3.98 -5.56 -15.16
CA THR A 312 -4.43 -6.93 -14.80
C THR A 312 -4.38 -7.92 -15.99
N TYR A 313 -4.59 -7.44 -17.22
CA TYR A 313 -4.63 -8.28 -18.43
C TYR A 313 -3.47 -7.94 -19.38
N ARG A 314 -2.57 -8.89 -19.65
CA ARG A 314 -1.33 -8.70 -20.42
C ARG A 314 -1.54 -8.01 -21.78
N LEU A 315 -2.63 -8.31 -22.48
CA LEU A 315 -2.94 -7.81 -23.83
C LEU A 315 -4.03 -6.71 -23.88
N VAL A 316 -4.72 -6.44 -22.77
CA VAL A 316 -5.82 -5.47 -22.71
C VAL A 316 -5.44 -4.35 -21.75
N PRO A 317 -5.37 -3.09 -22.22
CA PRO A 317 -5.02 -1.95 -21.37
C PRO A 317 -5.92 -1.83 -20.13
N GLY A 318 -5.32 -1.51 -18.98
CA GLY A 318 -6.04 -1.20 -17.74
C GLY A 318 -6.41 0.28 -17.64
N GLU A 319 -7.47 0.62 -16.91
CA GLU A 319 -7.92 2.01 -16.75
C GLU A 319 -6.91 2.90 -15.98
N GLU A 320 -6.24 2.34 -14.97
CA GLU A 320 -5.19 3.01 -14.18
C GLU A 320 -3.76 2.67 -14.65
N GLU A 321 -3.59 2.09 -15.85
CA GLU A 321 -2.27 1.65 -16.28
C GLU A 321 -1.32 2.82 -16.57
N GLN A 322 -0.03 2.59 -16.37
CA GLN A 322 1.02 3.56 -16.69
C GLN A 322 2.07 2.89 -17.58
N MET A 323 2.33 3.51 -18.74
CA MET A 323 3.26 3.04 -19.75
C MET A 323 4.48 3.95 -19.80
N PHE A 324 5.68 3.35 -19.75
CA PHE A 324 6.96 4.05 -19.81
C PHE A 324 7.85 3.47 -20.91
N GLU A 325 8.51 4.36 -21.65
CA GLU A 325 9.72 3.99 -22.40
C GLU A 325 10.89 3.79 -21.43
N VAL A 326 11.87 2.99 -21.82
CA VAL A 326 13.11 2.80 -21.05
C VAL A 326 14.17 3.76 -21.56
N GLU A 327 14.77 4.56 -20.67
CA GLU A 327 15.88 5.44 -21.03
C GLU A 327 17.19 4.65 -21.14
N LYS A 328 17.47 3.84 -20.11
CA LYS A 328 18.63 2.95 -20.01
C LYS A 328 18.27 1.73 -19.18
N TYR A 329 19.01 0.64 -19.38
CA TYR A 329 19.00 -0.50 -18.47
C TYR A 329 20.43 -0.92 -18.15
N ILE A 330 20.61 -1.51 -16.97
CA ILE A 330 21.90 -1.86 -16.37
C ILE A 330 21.83 -3.33 -15.99
N ILE A 331 22.61 -4.15 -16.68
CA ILE A 331 22.81 -5.57 -16.35
C ILE A 331 23.95 -5.67 -15.34
N HIS A 332 23.89 -6.59 -14.37
CA HIS A 332 25.01 -6.82 -13.46
C HIS A 332 26.28 -7.22 -14.23
N LYS A 333 27.41 -6.54 -13.95
CA LYS A 333 28.69 -6.74 -14.67
C LYS A 333 29.28 -8.15 -14.57
N GLU A 334 28.89 -8.89 -13.53
CA GLU A 334 29.34 -10.25 -13.24
C GLU A 334 28.22 -11.28 -13.49
N PHE A 335 27.21 -10.93 -14.30
CA PHE A 335 26.19 -11.87 -14.75
C PHE A 335 26.81 -12.98 -15.62
N ASP A 336 26.56 -14.23 -15.23
CA ASP A 336 27.06 -15.44 -15.86
C ASP A 336 25.91 -16.22 -16.51
N ASP A 337 25.98 -16.46 -17.82
CA ASP A 337 24.88 -17.07 -18.61
C ASP A 337 24.77 -18.59 -18.42
N ASP A 338 25.88 -19.26 -18.13
CA ASP A 338 25.92 -20.72 -17.94
C ASP A 338 25.32 -21.14 -16.59
N THR A 339 25.56 -20.34 -15.55
CA THR A 339 25.12 -20.61 -14.16
C THR A 339 23.93 -19.76 -13.71
N TYR A 340 23.63 -18.67 -14.39
CA TYR A 340 22.70 -17.61 -13.96
C TYR A 340 23.11 -16.93 -12.64
N ASP A 341 24.41 -16.97 -12.26
CA ASP A 341 24.88 -16.16 -11.15
C ASP A 341 24.81 -14.67 -11.50
N ASN A 342 24.44 -13.84 -10.52
CA ASN A 342 24.19 -12.40 -10.72
C ASN A 342 23.13 -12.06 -11.77
N ASP A 343 22.10 -12.90 -11.91
CA ASP A 343 20.94 -12.67 -12.79
C ASP A 343 20.01 -11.55 -12.27
N ILE A 344 20.46 -10.30 -12.42
CA ILE A 344 19.73 -9.08 -12.03
C ILE A 344 19.99 -7.94 -13.02
N ALA A 345 18.92 -7.19 -13.33
CA ALA A 345 18.98 -5.97 -14.12
C ALA A 345 18.09 -4.85 -13.54
N LEU A 346 18.51 -3.61 -13.76
CA LEU A 346 17.76 -2.39 -13.46
C LEU A 346 17.33 -1.69 -14.75
N LEU A 347 16.10 -1.19 -14.81
CA LEU A 347 15.57 -0.39 -15.90
C LEU A 347 15.21 1.00 -15.36
N HIS A 348 15.74 2.05 -16.00
CA HIS A 348 15.38 3.44 -15.71
C HIS A 348 14.22 3.86 -16.61
N LEU A 349 13.11 4.28 -15.99
CA LEU A 349 11.91 4.72 -16.68
C LEU A 349 12.10 6.16 -17.18
N LYS A 350 11.89 6.37 -18.48
CA LYS A 350 11.96 7.70 -19.09
C LYS A 350 10.73 8.52 -18.70
N SER A 351 10.95 9.70 -18.12
CA SER A 351 9.88 10.66 -17.79
C SER A 351 10.39 12.10 -17.79
N ASP A 352 9.53 13.04 -18.19
CA ASP A 352 9.79 14.48 -18.09
C ASP A 352 9.46 15.03 -16.69
N SER A 353 9.01 14.17 -15.77
CA SER A 353 8.62 14.49 -14.39
C SER A 353 9.67 14.00 -13.39
N LEU A 354 9.90 14.76 -12.32
CA LEU A 354 10.72 14.35 -11.16
C LEU A 354 10.16 13.09 -10.45
N THR A 355 8.88 12.77 -10.67
CA THR A 355 8.26 11.51 -10.26
C THR A 355 7.72 10.79 -11.49
N CYS A 356 8.35 9.66 -11.87
CA CYS A 356 7.96 8.89 -13.06
C CYS A 356 6.64 8.14 -12.82
N ALA A 357 6.67 6.96 -12.18
CA ALA A 357 5.47 6.24 -11.78
C ALA A 357 4.74 6.96 -10.63
N ARG A 358 3.43 7.17 -10.81
CA ARG A 358 2.54 7.77 -9.82
C ARG A 358 1.88 6.66 -9.00
N GLU A 359 1.93 6.76 -7.67
CA GLU A 359 1.25 5.77 -6.81
C GLU A 359 -0.28 5.81 -6.98
N SER A 360 -0.91 4.64 -7.05
CA SER A 360 -2.38 4.46 -7.06
C SER A 360 -2.78 3.23 -6.22
N ALA A 361 -3.98 2.66 -6.43
CA ALA A 361 -4.32 1.33 -5.93
C ALA A 361 -3.67 0.22 -6.77
N SER A 362 -3.43 0.48 -8.05
CA SER A 362 -2.93 -0.45 -9.07
C SER A 362 -1.42 -0.35 -9.31
N VAL A 363 -0.78 0.76 -8.91
CA VAL A 363 0.66 1.01 -9.08
C VAL A 363 1.28 1.45 -7.76
N ARG A 364 2.21 0.66 -7.21
CA ARG A 364 2.97 0.95 -5.97
C ARG A 364 4.32 0.27 -5.99
N THR A 365 5.29 0.79 -5.23
CA THR A 365 6.60 0.15 -5.08
C THR A 365 6.51 -1.09 -4.17
N ILE A 366 7.39 -2.08 -4.37
CA ILE A 366 7.65 -3.12 -3.38
C ILE A 366 8.63 -2.62 -2.33
N CYS A 367 8.59 -3.12 -1.10
CA CYS A 367 9.67 -2.82 -0.15
C CYS A 367 10.92 -3.65 -0.49
N LEU A 368 12.08 -2.98 -0.51
CA LEU A 368 13.37 -3.66 -0.49
C LEU A 368 13.66 -4.16 0.94
N PRO A 369 14.34 -5.31 1.10
CA PRO A 369 14.63 -5.90 2.39
C PRO A 369 15.79 -5.18 3.10
N ASP A 370 15.82 -5.27 4.43
CA ASP A 370 17.02 -4.94 5.19
C ASP A 370 18.17 -5.91 4.84
N ALA A 371 19.42 -5.42 4.85
CA ALA A 371 20.59 -6.28 4.60
C ALA A 371 20.75 -7.42 5.63
N SER A 372 20.20 -7.25 6.84
CA SER A 372 20.17 -8.25 7.90
C SER A 372 18.94 -9.17 7.85
N LEU A 373 18.05 -9.05 6.84
CA LEU A 373 16.83 -9.84 6.78
C LEU A 373 17.14 -11.33 6.64
N GLN A 374 16.82 -12.08 7.69
CA GLN A 374 16.74 -13.53 7.68
C GLN A 374 15.30 -13.93 7.95
N LEU A 375 14.65 -14.54 6.96
CA LEU A 375 13.33 -15.15 7.13
C LEU A 375 13.49 -16.61 7.55
N PRO A 376 12.63 -17.16 8.43
CA PRO A 376 12.66 -18.56 8.79
C PRO A 376 12.55 -19.50 7.57
N ASP A 377 13.16 -20.68 7.67
CA ASP A 377 12.95 -21.75 6.71
C ASP A 377 11.45 -22.05 6.59
N TRP A 378 10.99 -22.34 5.36
CA TRP A 378 9.60 -22.62 5.03
C TRP A 378 8.62 -21.43 5.22
N THR A 379 9.11 -20.20 5.39
CA THR A 379 8.29 -18.98 5.32
C THR A 379 7.47 -18.98 4.04
N GLU A 380 6.17 -18.73 4.16
CA GLU A 380 5.27 -18.66 3.01
C GLU A 380 5.37 -17.29 2.33
N CYS A 381 5.54 -17.33 1.01
CA CYS A 381 5.78 -16.19 0.14
C CYS A 381 4.94 -16.33 -1.13
N GLU A 382 4.83 -15.24 -1.86
CA GLU A 382 3.99 -15.12 -3.04
C GLU A 382 4.83 -14.78 -4.28
N LEU A 383 4.42 -15.36 -5.39
CA LEU A 383 4.89 -15.07 -6.74
C LEU A 383 3.78 -14.37 -7.50
N SER A 384 4.12 -13.49 -8.44
CA SER A 384 3.17 -12.96 -9.41
C SER A 384 3.76 -12.84 -10.81
N GLY A 385 2.92 -12.96 -11.85
CA GLY A 385 3.36 -12.83 -13.24
C GLY A 385 2.34 -13.23 -14.30
N TYR A 386 2.77 -13.14 -15.56
CA TYR A 386 1.97 -13.45 -16.76
C TYR A 386 2.56 -14.62 -17.56
N GLY A 387 3.41 -15.42 -16.93
CA GLY A 387 4.08 -16.56 -17.54
C GLY A 387 3.12 -17.62 -18.07
N LYS A 388 3.73 -18.62 -18.69
CA LYS A 388 3.01 -19.78 -19.21
C LYS A 388 2.33 -20.55 -18.08
N HIS A 389 1.17 -21.14 -18.38
CA HIS A 389 0.48 -22.00 -17.42
C HIS A 389 1.29 -23.26 -17.07
N GLU A 390 1.94 -23.86 -18.06
CA GLU A 390 2.80 -25.04 -17.98
C GLU A 390 3.94 -24.86 -18.99
N SER A 391 5.10 -25.51 -18.81
CA SER A 391 6.26 -25.30 -19.69
C SER A 391 5.99 -25.57 -21.18
N SER A 392 5.07 -26.51 -21.46
CA SER A 392 4.59 -26.89 -22.79
C SER A 392 3.56 -25.93 -23.40
N SER A 393 3.02 -24.97 -22.63
CA SER A 393 1.97 -24.06 -23.13
C SER A 393 2.48 -23.25 -24.34
N PRO A 394 1.72 -23.17 -25.44
CA PRO A 394 2.07 -22.30 -26.56
C PRO A 394 1.92 -20.81 -26.22
N PHE A 395 1.10 -20.47 -25.21
CA PHE A 395 0.74 -19.09 -24.87
C PHE A 395 1.07 -18.72 -23.42
N PHE A 396 1.47 -17.47 -23.23
CA PHE A 396 1.60 -16.79 -21.93
C PHE A 396 0.22 -16.46 -21.35
N SER A 397 0.06 -16.46 -20.03
CA SER A 397 -1.21 -16.09 -19.38
C SER A 397 -1.68 -14.72 -19.83
N GLU A 398 -2.96 -14.60 -20.19
CA GLU A 398 -3.55 -13.30 -20.56
C GLU A 398 -3.91 -12.46 -19.34
N ARG A 399 -4.12 -13.10 -18.19
CA ARG A 399 -4.41 -12.44 -16.90
C ARG A 399 -3.28 -12.69 -15.91
N LEU A 400 -3.00 -11.70 -15.07
CA LEU A 400 -2.08 -11.83 -13.94
C LEU A 400 -2.44 -13.04 -13.08
N LYS A 401 -1.45 -13.83 -12.70
CA LYS A 401 -1.58 -14.92 -11.74
C LYS A 401 -0.75 -14.63 -10.49
N GLU A 402 -1.18 -15.22 -9.38
CA GLU A 402 -0.40 -15.35 -8.15
C GLU A 402 -0.21 -16.82 -7.76
N ALA A 403 0.87 -17.12 -7.06
CA ALA A 403 1.20 -18.46 -6.57
C ALA A 403 1.83 -18.38 -5.18
N HIS A 404 1.38 -19.24 -4.26
CA HIS A 404 1.94 -19.33 -2.91
C HIS A 404 3.02 -20.43 -2.89
N VAL A 405 4.24 -20.07 -2.49
CA VAL A 405 5.40 -20.96 -2.35
C VAL A 405 6.01 -20.82 -0.96
N ARG A 406 6.96 -21.68 -0.60
CA ARG A 406 7.73 -21.55 0.64
C ARG A 406 9.22 -21.49 0.37
N LEU A 407 9.93 -20.68 1.15
CA LEU A 407 11.39 -20.63 1.11
C LEU A 407 11.98 -21.99 1.54
N TYR A 408 12.91 -22.51 0.74
CA TYR A 408 13.64 -23.73 1.08
C TYR A 408 14.87 -23.37 1.94
N PRO A 409 15.24 -24.19 2.94
CA PRO A 409 16.49 -24.03 3.66
C PRO A 409 17.67 -24.17 2.71
N SER A 410 18.75 -23.42 2.94
CA SER A 410 19.97 -23.48 2.11
C SER A 410 20.56 -24.90 2.02
N SER A 411 20.34 -25.75 3.03
CA SER A 411 20.74 -27.17 3.00
C SER A 411 20.01 -28.02 1.96
N ARG A 412 18.84 -27.59 1.49
CA ARG A 412 18.08 -28.21 0.39
C ARG A 412 18.15 -27.41 -0.92
N CYS A 413 18.65 -26.18 -0.88
CA CYS A 413 18.94 -25.37 -2.05
C CYS A 413 20.38 -25.62 -2.54
N THR A 414 20.67 -26.85 -2.99
CA THR A 414 22.02 -27.26 -3.39
C THR A 414 22.02 -27.97 -4.73
N SER A 415 23.15 -27.95 -5.44
CA SER A 415 23.31 -28.58 -6.77
C SER A 415 22.84 -30.04 -6.81
N GLN A 416 23.08 -30.81 -5.74
CA GLN A 416 22.65 -32.20 -5.63
C GLN A 416 21.12 -32.37 -5.72
N HIS A 417 20.35 -31.43 -5.16
CA HIS A 417 18.88 -31.42 -5.22
C HIS A 417 18.36 -30.79 -6.53
N LEU A 418 19.21 -30.08 -7.26
CA LEU A 418 18.91 -29.39 -8.52
C LEU A 418 19.67 -29.98 -9.71
N PHE A 419 19.75 -31.32 -9.75
CA PHE A 419 20.25 -32.11 -10.89
C PHE A 419 21.67 -31.71 -11.34
N ASN A 420 22.54 -31.44 -10.36
CA ASN A 420 23.94 -30.99 -10.51
C ASN A 420 24.12 -29.64 -11.24
N ARG A 421 23.08 -28.81 -11.37
CA ARG A 421 23.27 -27.40 -11.74
C ARG A 421 23.92 -26.61 -10.60
N THR A 422 24.79 -25.66 -10.93
CA THR A 422 25.43 -24.77 -9.96
C THR A 422 24.39 -23.95 -9.22
N VAL A 423 24.51 -23.84 -7.90
CA VAL A 423 23.71 -22.94 -7.05
C VAL A 423 24.67 -22.13 -6.21
N THR A 424 24.64 -20.81 -6.32
CA THR A 424 25.58 -19.91 -5.64
C THR A 424 24.96 -19.32 -4.36
N ASN A 425 25.78 -18.69 -3.52
CA ASN A 425 25.31 -17.97 -2.33
C ASN A 425 24.47 -16.70 -2.65
N ASN A 426 24.40 -16.33 -3.94
CA ASN A 426 23.56 -15.26 -4.47
C ASN A 426 22.19 -15.74 -4.91
N MET A 427 21.91 -17.04 -4.79
CA MET A 427 20.63 -17.64 -5.12
C MET A 427 19.88 -18.04 -3.85
N LEU A 428 18.57 -18.21 -3.99
CA LEU A 428 17.72 -18.88 -3.01
C LEU A 428 16.72 -19.78 -3.75
N CYS A 429 16.11 -20.70 -3.02
CA CYS A 429 15.13 -21.64 -3.56
C CYS A 429 13.76 -21.42 -2.91
N ALA A 430 12.70 -21.55 -3.71
CA ALA A 430 11.33 -21.58 -3.21
C ALA A 430 10.44 -22.47 -4.09
N GLY A 431 9.42 -23.10 -3.50
CA GLY A 431 8.45 -23.94 -4.23
C GLY A 431 7.28 -24.37 -3.34
N ASP A 432 6.26 -25.00 -3.92
CA ASP A 432 5.15 -25.56 -3.13
C ASP A 432 5.55 -26.88 -2.45
N THR A 433 5.43 -26.91 -1.11
CA THR A 433 5.76 -28.08 -0.28
C THR A 433 4.50 -28.78 0.28
N ARG A 434 3.29 -28.35 -0.10
CA ARG A 434 2.03 -28.81 0.49
C ARG A 434 1.48 -30.09 -0.18
N SER A 435 2.21 -30.67 -1.12
CA SER A 435 1.76 -31.77 -2.00
C SER A 435 1.96 -33.16 -1.39
N GLY A 436 1.19 -33.47 -0.35
CA GLY A 436 1.07 -34.81 0.24
C GLY A 436 0.07 -35.75 -0.45
N GLY A 437 -0.50 -35.37 -1.60
CA GLY A 437 -1.56 -36.14 -2.29
C GLY A 437 -1.33 -36.32 -3.79
N ASP A 438 -2.07 -37.27 -4.38
CA ASP A 438 -1.89 -37.82 -5.74
C ASP A 438 -2.43 -36.92 -6.88
N HIS A 439 -2.42 -35.59 -6.71
CA HIS A 439 -3.05 -34.65 -7.64
C HIS A 439 -2.13 -33.47 -8.04
N THR A 440 -2.22 -33.10 -9.32
CA THR A 440 -1.15 -32.49 -10.14
C THR A 440 -1.15 -30.96 -10.17
N ASN A 441 -1.40 -30.31 -9.03
CA ASN A 441 -1.57 -28.85 -8.93
C ASN A 441 -0.50 -28.16 -8.07
N LEU A 442 0.78 -28.32 -8.41
CA LEU A 442 1.86 -27.56 -7.77
C LEU A 442 1.90 -26.11 -8.26
N HIS A 443 2.17 -25.19 -7.33
CA HIS A 443 2.44 -23.79 -7.62
C HIS A 443 3.94 -23.57 -7.80
N ASP A 444 4.33 -22.95 -8.91
CA ASP A 444 5.72 -22.70 -9.29
C ASP A 444 5.78 -21.54 -10.29
N ALA A 445 6.94 -20.90 -10.41
CA ALA A 445 7.20 -19.90 -11.44
C ALA A 445 7.40 -20.58 -12.81
N CYS A 446 7.08 -19.90 -13.91
CA CYS A 446 7.18 -20.50 -15.24
C CYS A 446 7.73 -19.54 -16.31
N GLN A 447 7.91 -20.05 -17.53
CA GLN A 447 8.47 -19.25 -18.64
C GLN A 447 7.66 -17.97 -18.85
N GLY A 448 8.32 -16.81 -18.77
CA GLY A 448 7.68 -15.48 -18.86
C GLY A 448 7.36 -14.84 -17.51
N ASP A 449 7.48 -15.57 -16.39
CA ASP A 449 7.52 -14.96 -15.05
C ASP A 449 8.93 -14.49 -14.69
N SER A 450 9.96 -14.87 -15.46
CA SER A 450 11.33 -14.37 -15.39
C SER A 450 11.41 -12.86 -15.14
N GLY A 451 12.23 -12.44 -14.18
CA GLY A 451 12.32 -11.05 -13.74
C GLY A 451 11.16 -10.56 -12.87
N GLY A 452 10.16 -11.39 -12.59
CA GLY A 452 9.07 -11.11 -11.67
C GLY A 452 9.45 -11.28 -10.19
N PRO A 453 8.56 -10.87 -9.26
CA PRO A 453 8.80 -10.88 -7.82
C PRO A 453 8.65 -12.25 -7.16
N LEU A 454 9.51 -12.54 -6.20
CA LEU A 454 9.20 -13.38 -5.03
C LEU A 454 9.13 -12.47 -3.79
N VAL A 455 7.93 -12.35 -3.21
CA VAL A 455 7.64 -11.41 -2.12
C VAL A 455 7.09 -12.13 -0.89
N CYS A 456 7.53 -11.70 0.29
CA CYS A 456 7.10 -12.29 1.56
C CYS A 456 6.52 -11.18 2.46
N MET A 457 5.53 -11.51 3.28
CA MET A 457 4.94 -10.55 4.23
C MET A 457 5.88 -10.34 5.42
N LYS A 458 6.27 -9.08 5.68
CA LYS A 458 7.08 -8.66 6.84
C LYS A 458 6.48 -7.38 7.41
N ASP A 459 6.17 -7.35 8.71
CA ASP A 459 5.69 -6.15 9.40
C ASP A 459 4.50 -5.44 8.69
N ASN A 460 3.53 -6.23 8.20
CA ASN A 460 2.38 -5.81 7.37
C ASN A 460 2.68 -5.22 5.98
N HIS A 461 3.91 -5.33 5.50
CA HIS A 461 4.33 -4.90 4.16
C HIS A 461 4.88 -6.08 3.34
N MET A 462 4.53 -6.17 2.06
CA MET A 462 5.17 -7.12 1.16
C MET A 462 6.60 -6.66 0.86
N THR A 463 7.56 -7.54 1.12
CA THR A 463 9.00 -7.28 0.94
C THR A 463 9.56 -8.19 -0.14
N LEU A 464 10.37 -7.65 -1.05
CA LEU A 464 11.02 -8.39 -2.13
C LEU A 464 12.17 -9.23 -1.58
N VAL A 465 12.10 -10.55 -1.72
CA VAL A 465 13.12 -11.47 -1.21
C VAL A 465 13.93 -12.09 -2.35
N GLY A 466 13.26 -12.37 -3.47
CA GLY A 466 13.90 -12.91 -4.67
C GLY A 466 13.38 -12.30 -5.97
N ILE A 467 14.16 -12.45 -7.04
CA ILE A 467 13.75 -12.20 -8.43
C ILE A 467 13.68 -13.56 -9.13
N ILE A 468 12.60 -13.83 -9.87
CA ILE A 468 12.41 -15.08 -10.61
C ILE A 468 13.50 -15.21 -11.68
N SER A 469 14.34 -16.24 -11.57
CA SER A 469 15.48 -16.47 -12.46
C SER A 469 15.32 -17.74 -13.30
N TRP A 470 15.53 -18.93 -12.73
CA TRP A 470 15.47 -20.20 -13.48
C TRP A 470 14.87 -21.36 -12.67
N GLY A 471 14.51 -22.44 -13.38
CA GLY A 471 13.95 -23.64 -12.77
C GLY A 471 14.01 -24.84 -13.73
N LEU A 472 13.83 -26.05 -13.21
CA LEU A 472 13.93 -27.30 -13.99
C LEU A 472 12.59 -27.67 -14.63
N GLY A 473 12.02 -26.73 -15.39
CA GLY A 473 10.59 -26.73 -15.75
C GLY A 473 9.72 -26.22 -14.59
N CYS A 474 8.40 -26.20 -14.78
CA CYS A 474 7.45 -25.62 -13.84
C CYS A 474 6.58 -26.71 -13.18
N GLY A 475 6.32 -26.60 -11.89
CA GLY A 475 5.32 -27.40 -11.17
C GLY A 475 5.76 -28.83 -10.86
N ARG A 476 7.07 -29.09 -10.76
CA ARG A 476 7.61 -30.41 -10.41
C ARG A 476 7.55 -30.64 -8.90
N LYS A 477 7.10 -31.83 -8.49
CA LYS A 477 7.04 -32.19 -7.07
C LYS A 477 8.44 -32.24 -6.45
N ASP A 478 8.59 -31.61 -5.29
CA ASP A 478 9.80 -31.55 -4.47
C ASP A 478 11.05 -30.97 -5.18
N VAL A 479 10.86 -30.25 -6.29
CA VAL A 479 11.90 -29.49 -7.00
C VAL A 479 11.56 -28.00 -6.90
N PRO A 480 12.37 -27.17 -6.22
CA PRO A 480 12.11 -25.74 -6.12
C PRO A 480 12.54 -24.97 -7.38
N GLY A 481 11.94 -23.81 -7.61
CA GLY A 481 12.48 -22.78 -8.48
C GLY A 481 13.67 -22.07 -7.82
N VAL A 482 14.52 -21.44 -8.63
CA VAL A 482 15.73 -20.72 -8.19
C VAL A 482 15.58 -19.23 -8.51
N TYR A 483 15.94 -18.40 -7.53
CA TYR A 483 15.69 -16.96 -7.51
C TYR A 483 16.96 -16.21 -7.14
N THR A 484 17.19 -15.05 -7.77
CA THR A 484 18.27 -14.14 -7.38
C THR A 484 17.96 -13.51 -6.02
N LYS A 485 18.83 -13.73 -5.03
CA LYS A 485 18.64 -13.33 -3.63
C LYS A 485 18.89 -11.83 -3.44
N VAL A 486 17.82 -11.05 -3.28
CA VAL A 486 17.87 -9.58 -3.34
C VAL A 486 18.73 -8.95 -2.23
N THR A 487 18.80 -9.56 -1.06
CA THR A 487 19.64 -9.05 0.06
C THR A 487 21.14 -8.98 -0.28
N ASN A 488 21.63 -9.80 -1.21
CA ASN A 488 23.03 -9.73 -1.67
C ASN A 488 23.29 -8.55 -2.65
N TYR A 489 22.26 -7.93 -3.22
CA TYR A 489 22.38 -6.89 -4.26
C TYR A 489 21.96 -5.49 -3.82
N LEU A 490 21.62 -5.29 -2.54
CA LEU A 490 21.14 -4.00 -2.02
C LEU A 490 22.12 -2.85 -2.26
N ASP A 491 23.42 -3.09 -2.09
CA ASP A 491 24.46 -2.11 -2.37
C ASP A 491 24.50 -1.75 -3.87
N TRP A 492 24.50 -2.76 -4.75
CA TRP A 492 24.46 -2.55 -6.21
C TRP A 492 23.20 -1.81 -6.66
N ILE A 493 22.02 -2.15 -6.11
CA ILE A 493 20.77 -1.45 -6.38
C ILE A 493 20.90 0.01 -5.97
N ARG A 494 21.29 0.27 -4.72
CA ARG A 494 21.43 1.64 -4.19
C ARG A 494 22.41 2.45 -5.03
N ASP A 495 23.56 1.90 -5.38
CA ASP A 495 24.63 2.67 -6.02
C ASP A 495 24.35 2.95 -7.51
N ASN A 496 23.46 2.19 -8.16
CA ASN A 496 22.96 2.47 -9.51
C ASN A 496 21.67 3.31 -9.54
N THR A 497 20.93 3.42 -8.41
CA THR A 497 19.64 4.13 -8.32
C THR A 497 19.71 5.50 -7.63
N ARG A 498 20.88 5.90 -7.11
CA ARG A 498 21.13 7.27 -6.62
C ARG A 498 20.91 8.30 -7.76
N PRO A 499 20.30 9.46 -7.47
CA PRO A 499 20.20 10.60 -8.39
C PRO A 499 21.58 11.15 -8.80
#